data_AF-A0A3B6TLG3-F1
#
_entry.id   AF-A0A3B6TLG3-F1
#
_cell.length_a   1.000
_cell.length_b   1.000
_cell.length_c   1.000
_cell.angle_alpha   90.00
_cell.angle_beta   90.00
_cell.angle_gamma   90.00
#
_symmetry.space_group_name_H-M   'P 1'
#
loop_
_entity.id
_entity.type
_entity.pdbx_description
1 polymer ?
#
loop_
_entity_poly.entity_id
_entity_poly.type
_entity_poly.pdbx_seq_one_letter_code
_entity_poly.pdbx_strand_id
1 'polypeptide(L)'
;MDRIRTATRRLKVVLERSAMKGGCLPLCPCGFPNWKSQIICLAALEEVEFNGFEGKDHEFDLVKLIIGCAPMLKRMIVKLSQETSASNDGCAKIHNIFK
;
A
#
# COMPACT_ATOMS: atom_id res chain seq x y z
N MET A 1 17.97 -5.39 5.56
CA MET A 1 16.97 -4.86 4.62
C MET A 1 16.73 -5.93 3.57
N ASP A 2 15.63 -6.64 3.70
CA ASP A 2 15.24 -7.68 2.76
C ASP A 2 14.89 -7.02 1.41
N ARG A 3 15.79 -7.17 0.45
CA ARG A 3 15.62 -6.61 -0.89
C ARG A 3 14.61 -7.49 -1.63
N ILE A 4 13.43 -6.96 -1.94
CA ILE A 4 12.46 -7.64 -2.80
C ILE A 4 13.19 -8.00 -4.09
N ARG A 5 13.20 -9.30 -4.44
CA ARG A 5 13.85 -9.76 -5.67
C ARG A 5 13.18 -9.08 -6.86
N THR A 6 13.97 -8.57 -7.80
CA THR A 6 13.49 -7.91 -9.02
C THR A 6 12.64 -8.82 -9.91
N ALA A 7 12.73 -10.14 -9.72
CA ALA A 7 11.91 -11.15 -10.40
C ALA A 7 10.58 -11.47 -9.69
N THR A 8 10.25 -10.78 -8.59
CA THR A 8 8.99 -11.01 -7.86
C THR A 8 7.82 -10.63 -8.74
N ARG A 9 6.97 -11.61 -9.06
CA ARG A 9 5.75 -11.40 -9.87
C ARG A 9 4.49 -11.16 -9.06
N ARG A 10 4.46 -11.64 -7.81
CA ARG A 10 3.29 -11.58 -6.94
C ARG A 10 3.73 -11.10 -5.56
N LEU A 11 3.13 -10.01 -5.08
CA LEU A 11 3.41 -9.44 -3.78
C LEU A 11 2.13 -9.45 -2.94
N LYS A 12 2.21 -10.04 -1.74
CA LYS A 12 1.13 -9.99 -0.75
C LYS A 12 1.57 -9.09 0.40
N VAL A 13 0.82 -8.03 0.63
CA VAL A 13 1.04 -7.06 1.70
C VAL A 13 -0.04 -7.27 2.75
N VAL A 14 0.37 -7.62 3.96
CA VAL A 14 -0.53 -7.77 5.10
C VAL A 14 -0.32 -6.56 6.00
N LEU A 15 -1.37 -5.74 6.13
CA LEU A 15 -1.38 -4.56 6.98
C LEU A 15 -1.92 -4.97 8.34
N GLU A 16 -1.02 -5.36 9.24
CA GLU A 16 -1.37 -5.64 10.63
C GLU A 16 -1.23 -4.36 11.45
N ARG A 17 -2.35 -3.87 11.99
CA ARG A 17 -2.31 -2.79 12.97
C ARG A 17 -1.73 -3.31 14.27
N SER A 18 -0.55 -2.82 14.64
CA SER A 18 -0.12 -2.92 16.03
C SER A 18 -1.08 -2.12 16.91
N ALA A 19 -1.54 -2.70 18.02
CA ALA A 19 -2.36 -2.03 19.04
C ALA A 19 -1.57 -0.98 19.85
N MET A 20 -0.56 -0.35 19.23
CA MET A 20 0.30 0.63 19.87
C MET A 20 -0.56 1.85 20.22
N LYS A 21 -0.94 1.92 21.51
CA LYS A 21 -1.61 3.08 22.10
C LYS A 21 -0.58 4.21 22.18
N GLY A 22 -0.66 5.11 21.21
CA GLY A 22 0.23 6.27 21.08
C GLY A 22 0.55 6.49 19.60
N GLY A 23 0.50 7.74 19.14
CA GLY A 23 0.88 8.08 17.77
C GLY A 23 2.32 7.68 17.44
N CYS A 24 2.74 7.88 16.18
CA CYS A 24 4.13 7.68 15.79
C CYS A 24 5.09 8.42 16.74
N LEU A 25 6.15 7.75 17.20
CA LEU A 25 7.21 8.38 18.00
C LEU A 25 7.83 9.58 17.25
N PRO A 26 8.41 10.56 17.97
CA PRO A 26 9.26 11.56 17.33
C PRO A 26 10.36 10.82 16.55
N LEU A 27 10.52 11.15 15.26
CA LEU A 27 11.41 10.45 14.31
C LEU A 27 10.94 9.08 13.83
N CYS A 28 9.64 8.78 13.88
CA CYS A 28 9.15 7.59 13.19
C CYS A 28 9.38 7.74 11.67
N PRO A 29 9.98 6.73 11.00
CA PRO A 29 10.09 6.66 9.54
C PRO A 29 8.79 6.98 8.81
N CYS A 30 7.63 6.68 9.43
CA CYS A 30 6.28 6.97 8.94
C CYS A 30 6.08 8.46 8.59
N GLY A 31 6.72 9.37 9.34
CA GLY A 31 6.54 10.81 9.24
C GLY A 31 7.53 11.48 8.30
N PHE A 32 8.55 10.76 7.82
CA PHE A 32 9.48 11.31 6.84
C PHE A 32 8.85 11.16 5.44
N PRO A 33 8.58 12.25 4.70
CA PRO A 33 7.84 12.21 3.44
C PRO A 33 8.59 11.49 2.32
N ASN A 34 9.87 11.18 2.53
CA ASN A 34 10.79 10.73 1.48
C ASN A 34 10.37 9.39 0.85
N TRP A 35 9.68 8.52 1.60
CA TRP A 35 9.28 7.20 1.08
C TRP A 35 8.23 7.29 -0.03
N LYS A 36 7.38 8.32 -0.04
CA LYS A 36 6.35 8.51 -1.08
C LYS A 36 6.94 8.82 -2.45
N SER A 37 8.19 9.29 -2.48
CA SER A 37 8.92 9.64 -3.71
C SER A 37 10.06 8.67 -4.00
N GLN A 38 10.19 7.58 -3.24
CA GLN A 38 11.22 6.58 -3.51
C GLN A 38 10.91 5.82 -4.80
N ILE A 39 11.88 5.76 -5.71
CA ILE A 39 11.77 4.96 -6.91
C ILE A 39 12.28 3.55 -6.58
N ILE A 40 11.35 2.60 -6.47
CA ILE A 40 11.65 1.19 -6.26
C ILE A 40 11.42 0.47 -7.60
N CYS A 41 12.37 -0.36 -8.05
CA CYS A 41 12.20 -1.08 -9.30
C CYS A 41 11.37 -2.36 -9.06
N LEU A 42 10.07 -2.33 -9.38
CA LEU A 42 9.15 -3.48 -9.33
C LEU A 42 8.81 -3.97 -10.75
N ALA A 43 9.82 -4.01 -11.62
CA ALA A 43 9.63 -4.22 -13.06
C ALA A 43 8.95 -5.54 -13.45
N ALA A 44 9.14 -6.62 -12.67
CA ALA A 44 8.51 -7.91 -12.95
C ALA A 44 7.19 -8.14 -12.20
N LEU A 45 6.73 -7.16 -11.41
CA LEU A 45 5.57 -7.33 -10.55
C LEU A 45 4.29 -7.29 -11.38
N GLU A 46 3.54 -8.39 -11.37
CA GLU A 46 2.31 -8.57 -12.15
C GLU A 46 1.06 -8.50 -11.28
N GLU A 47 1.15 -8.95 -10.02
CA GLU A 47 0.02 -8.98 -9.09
C GLU A 47 0.39 -8.46 -7.71
N VAL A 48 -0.52 -7.69 -7.11
CA VAL A 48 -0.42 -7.23 -5.73
C VAL A 48 -1.72 -7.51 -4.99
N GLU A 49 -1.62 -8.08 -3.78
CA GLU A 49 -2.74 -8.26 -2.86
C GLU A 49 -2.47 -7.50 -1.57
N PHE A 50 -3.34 -6.56 -1.21
CA PHE A 50 -3.39 -5.92 0.10
C PHE A 50 -4.46 -6.57 0.96
N ASN A 51 -4.11 -6.87 2.21
CA ASN A 51 -5.04 -7.34 3.23
C ASN A 51 -5.01 -6.41 4.44
N GLY A 52 -6.18 -6.13 5.00
CA GLY A 52 -6.32 -5.26 6.16
C GLY A 52 -6.34 -3.78 5.83
N PHE A 53 -6.78 -3.41 4.62
CA PHE A 53 -6.79 -2.02 4.16
C PHE A 53 -7.91 -1.22 4.82
N GLU A 54 -7.60 -0.07 5.41
CA GLU A 54 -8.56 0.72 6.21
C GLU A 54 -8.87 2.10 5.64
N GLY A 55 -8.43 2.38 4.42
CA GLY A 55 -8.70 3.64 3.76
C GLY A 55 -8.04 4.85 4.45
N LYS A 56 -6.89 4.65 5.10
CA LYS A 56 -6.06 5.76 5.58
C LYS A 56 -5.26 6.35 4.42
N ASP A 57 -5.02 7.66 4.45
CA ASP A 57 -4.33 8.37 3.37
C ASP A 57 -2.95 7.78 3.04
N HIS A 58 -2.20 7.32 4.05
CA HIS A 58 -0.90 6.68 3.84
C HIS A 58 -0.98 5.31 3.15
N GLU A 59 -2.10 4.58 3.27
CA GLU A 59 -2.30 3.32 2.55
C GLU A 59 -2.58 3.60 1.06
N PHE A 60 -3.31 4.67 0.76
CA PHE A 60 -3.50 5.14 -0.62
C PHE A 60 -2.20 5.62 -1.27
N ASP A 61 -1.34 6.31 -0.52
CA ASP A 61 -0.03 6.70 -1.00
C ASP A 61 0.84 5.49 -1.36
N LEU A 62 0.76 4.41 -0.59
CA LEU A 62 1.43 3.14 -0.89
C LEU A 62 0.90 2.49 -2.17
N VAL A 63 -0.42 2.51 -2.39
CA VAL A 63 -1.03 2.02 -3.63
C VAL A 63 -0.49 2.79 -4.84
N LYS A 64 -0.48 4.12 -4.79
CA LYS A 64 0.06 4.98 -5.86
C LYS A 64 1.54 4.71 -6.11
N LEU A 65 2.32 4.53 -5.06
CA LEU A 65 3.75 4.23 -5.15
C LEU A 65 3.99 2.92 -5.93
N ILE A 66 3.26 1.86 -5.59
CA ILE A 66 3.39 0.56 -6.27
C ILE A 66 3.00 0.68 -7.74
N ILE A 67 1.90 1.35 -8.05
CA ILE A 67 1.45 1.57 -9.44
C ILE A 67 2.54 2.31 -10.24
N GLY A 68 3.13 3.37 -9.68
CA GLY A 68 4.20 4.11 -10.34
C GLY A 68 5.50 3.31 -10.51
N CYS A 69 5.73 2.30 -9.67
CA CYS A 69 6.97 1.51 -9.64
C CYS A 69 6.88 0.17 -10.39
N ALA A 70 5.68 -0.29 -10.74
CA ALA A 70 5.40 -1.62 -11.30
C ALA A 70 4.77 -1.53 -12.70
N PRO A 71 5.57 -1.29 -13.76
CA PRO A 71 5.05 -1.12 -15.12
C PRO A 71 4.35 -2.36 -15.69
N MET A 72 4.63 -3.55 -15.17
CA MET A 72 4.03 -4.82 -15.61
C MET A 72 2.82 -5.24 -14.76
N LEU A 73 2.34 -4.36 -13.87
CA LEU A 73 1.24 -4.67 -12.96
C LEU A 73 -0.05 -4.90 -13.76
N LYS A 74 -0.60 -6.11 -13.68
CA LYS A 74 -1.84 -6.53 -14.35
C LYS A 74 -3.02 -6.54 -13.41
N ARG A 75 -2.78 -6.78 -12.11
CA ARG A 75 -3.85 -6.95 -11.12
C ARG A 75 -3.44 -6.39 -9.77
N MET A 76 -4.33 -5.58 -9.19
CA MET A 76 -4.27 -5.20 -7.78
C MET A 76 -5.56 -5.61 -7.09
N ILE A 77 -5.43 -6.30 -5.96
CA ILE A 77 -6.53 -6.74 -5.11
C ILE A 77 -6.38 -6.00 -3.78
N VAL A 78 -7.41 -5.30 -3.35
CA VAL A 78 -7.44 -4.61 -2.05
C VAL A 78 -8.56 -5.21 -1.20
N LYS A 79 -8.19 -5.92 -0.14
CA LYS A 79 -9.14 -6.47 0.83
C LYS A 79 -9.22 -5.53 2.02
N LEU A 80 -10.40 -4.92 2.16
CA LEU A 80 -10.72 -4.00 3.24
C LEU A 80 -10.68 -4.73 4.59
N SER A 81 -10.32 -4.00 5.65
CA SER A 81 -10.52 -4.46 7.02
C SER A 81 -12.02 -4.49 7.33
N GLN A 82 -12.40 -5.35 8.30
CA GLN A 82 -13.80 -5.51 8.75
C GLN A 82 -14.40 -4.19 9.28
N GLU A 83 -13.58 -3.27 9.79
CA GLU A 83 -14.04 -1.97 10.29
C GLU A 83 -14.38 -1.00 9.14
N THR A 84 -13.72 -1.15 7.99
CA THR A 84 -13.90 -0.30 6.81
C THR A 84 -14.92 -0.78 5.80
N SER A 85 -15.36 -2.04 5.84
CA SER A 85 -16.36 -2.55 4.91
C SER A 85 -17.72 -1.83 5.02
N ALA A 86 -17.92 -1.01 6.05
CA ALA A 86 -19.10 -0.17 6.25
C ALA A 86 -18.99 1.25 5.64
N SER A 87 -17.81 1.71 5.20
CA SER A 87 -17.60 3.09 4.72
C SER A 87 -17.52 3.16 3.20
N ASN A 88 -18.43 3.92 2.59
CA ASN A 88 -18.47 4.15 1.14
C ASN A 88 -17.29 5.02 0.64
N ASP A 89 -16.61 5.74 1.54
CA ASP A 89 -15.51 6.67 1.21
C ASP A 89 -14.24 5.94 0.71
N GLY A 90 -13.90 4.81 1.33
CA GLY A 90 -12.69 4.05 0.98
C GLY A 90 -12.73 3.51 -0.44
N CYS A 91 -13.87 2.94 -0.85
CA CYS A 91 -14.07 2.42 -2.21
C CYS A 91 -14.01 3.55 -3.27
N ALA A 92 -14.60 4.71 -2.99
CA ALA A 92 -14.58 5.85 -3.90
C ALA A 92 -13.15 6.38 -4.13
N LYS A 93 -12.32 6.46 -3.08
CA LYS A 93 -10.91 6.85 -3.20
C LYS A 93 -10.10 5.84 -4.02
N ILE A 94 -10.27 4.53 -3.80
CA ILE A 94 -9.60 3.50 -4.63
C ILE A 94 -10.00 3.67 -6.09
N HIS A 95 -11.30 3.82 -6.38
CA HIS A 95 -11.79 4.01 -7.75
C HIS A 95 -11.13 5.23 -8.42
N ASN A 96 -10.95 6.33 -7.69
CA ASN A 96 -10.29 7.53 -8.23
C ASN A 96 -8.79 7.36 -8.51
N ILE A 97 -8.11 6.40 -7.88
CA ILE A 97 -6.69 6.12 -8.15
C ILE A 97 -6.52 5.35 -9.47
N PHE A 98 -7.49 4.49 -9.80
CA PHE A 98 -7.47 3.67 -11.01
C PHE A 98 -8.22 4.28 -12.20
N LYS A 99 -8.75 5.49 -12.05
CA LYS A 99 -9.38 6.26 -13.13
C LYS A 99 -8.31 6.96 -13.97
#